data_AF-A0A538CKJ5-F1
#
_entry.id   AF-A0A538CKJ5-F1
#
_cell.length_a   1.000
_cell.length_b   1.000
_cell.length_c   1.000
_cell.angle_alpha   90.00
_cell.angle_beta   90.00
_cell.angle_gamma   90.00
#
_symmetry.space_group_name_H-M   'P 1'
#
loop_
_entity.id
_entity.type
_entity.pdbx_description
1 polymer ?
#
loop_
_entity_poly.entity_id
_entity_poly.type
_entity_poly.pdbx_seq_one_letter_code
_entity_poly.pdbx_strand_id
1 'polypeptide(L)'
;MSLYQWLLFFHVTGAFFLIGGIVVAGILNLAAIVKDRRPSEVAALYGLIRFAVPLIGAGLLLTLVIGLWLVHNVGYGYGQTWIVAAIVLWVVGSALGNIDGKYQRQTGELAQRLATEGDAPSPELRARLLNPLALVISYASGLTAFAVLGLMIWKPGA
;
A
#
# COMPACT_ATOMS: atom_id res chain seq x y z
N MET A 1 18.16 -25.60 6.89
CA MET A 1 17.10 -24.64 7.27
C MET A 1 15.84 -25.43 7.58
N SER A 2 15.20 -25.19 8.74
CA SER A 2 13.92 -25.84 9.07
C SER A 2 12.77 -25.24 8.27
N LEU A 3 11.63 -25.94 8.18
CA LEU A 3 10.42 -25.40 7.53
C LEU A 3 10.00 -24.05 8.13
N TYR A 4 10.03 -23.94 9.46
CA TYR A 4 9.77 -22.69 10.18
C TYR A 4 10.64 -21.53 9.66
N GLN A 5 11.95 -21.76 9.48
CA GLN A 5 12.86 -20.72 9.00
C GLN A 5 12.52 -20.26 7.59
N TRP A 6 12.14 -21.18 6.70
CA TRP A 6 11.71 -20.85 5.34
C TRP A 6 10.40 -20.05 5.33
N LEU A 7 9.41 -20.50 6.10
CA LEU A 7 8.14 -19.78 6.21
C LEU A 7 8.34 -18.37 6.79
N LEU A 8 9.15 -18.24 7.85
CA LEU A 8 9.47 -16.95 8.44
C LEU A 8 10.17 -16.03 7.43
N PHE A 9 11.16 -16.55 6.70
CA PHE A 9 11.87 -15.81 5.66
C PHE A 9 10.89 -15.23 4.62
N PHE A 10 10.07 -16.07 3.99
CA PHE A 10 9.13 -15.61 2.96
C PHE A 10 8.04 -14.67 3.50
N HIS A 11 7.55 -14.90 4.71
CA HIS A 11 6.58 -14.02 5.35
C HIS A 11 7.15 -12.60 5.58
N VAL A 12 8.36 -12.53 6.13
CA VAL A 12 9.06 -11.27 6.37
C VAL A 12 9.40 -10.57 5.06
N THR A 13 9.89 -11.30 4.04
CA THR A 13 10.10 -10.74 2.69
C THR A 13 8.82 -10.14 2.13
N GLY A 14 7.69 -10.85 2.25
CA GLY A 14 6.37 -10.32 1.87
C GLY A 14 6.03 -9.02 2.60
N ALA A 15 6.27 -8.96 3.91
CA ALA A 15 6.01 -7.75 4.70
C ALA A 15 6.86 -6.57 4.23
N PHE A 16 8.14 -6.79 3.90
CA PHE A 16 9.01 -5.75 3.33
C PHE A 16 8.56 -5.30 1.94
N PHE A 17 8.12 -6.21 1.07
CA PHE A 17 7.56 -5.84 -0.24
C PHE A 17 6.31 -4.97 -0.09
N LEU A 18 5.42 -5.35 0.84
CA LEU A 18 4.20 -4.62 1.11
C LEU A 18 4.50 -3.21 1.65
N ILE A 19 5.25 -3.11 2.74
CA ILE A 19 5.56 -1.84 3.40
C ILE A 19 6.43 -0.97 2.49
N GLY A 20 7.46 -1.53 1.85
CA GLY A 20 8.32 -0.81 0.93
C GLY A 20 7.54 -0.24 -0.26
N GLY A 21 6.65 -1.04 -0.86
CA GLY A 21 5.80 -0.60 -1.95
C GLY A 21 4.84 0.52 -1.54
N ILE A 22 4.20 0.40 -0.37
CA ILE A 22 3.32 1.45 0.19
C ILE A 22 4.10 2.75 0.44
N VAL A 23 5.30 2.66 1.04
CA VAL A 23 6.12 3.83 1.34
C VAL A 23 6.57 4.52 0.05
N VAL A 24 7.05 3.77 -0.94
CA VAL A 24 7.44 4.34 -2.25
C VAL A 24 6.25 5.02 -2.92
N ALA A 25 5.09 4.37 -2.97
CA ALA A 25 3.88 4.96 -3.54
C ALA A 25 3.46 6.24 -2.79
N GLY A 26 3.51 6.22 -1.46
CA GLY A 26 3.19 7.37 -0.61
C GLY A 26 4.13 8.56 -0.84
N ILE A 27 5.44 8.32 -0.93
CA ILE A 27 6.44 9.36 -1.23
C ILE A 27 6.20 9.98 -2.60
N LEU A 28 5.93 9.16 -3.63
CA LEU A 28 5.66 9.66 -4.98
C LEU A 28 4.36 10.45 -5.06
N ASN A 29 3.32 10.02 -4.35
CA ASN A 29 2.06 10.76 -4.24
C ASN A 29 2.27 12.12 -3.55
N LEU A 30 2.97 12.13 -2.41
CA LEU A 30 3.35 13.36 -1.71
C LEU A 30 4.15 14.32 -2.60
N ALA A 31 5.11 13.78 -3.36
CA ALA A 31 5.87 14.57 -4.31
C ALA A 31 4.94 15.19 -5.38
N ALA A 32 3.93 14.48 -5.86
CA ALA A 32 3.01 15.00 -6.87
C ALA A 32 2.17 16.20 -6.39
N ILE A 33 1.95 16.36 -5.08
CA ILE A 33 1.14 17.43 -4.48
C ILE A 33 1.88 18.79 -4.45
N VAL A 34 3.16 18.83 -4.81
CA VAL A 34 3.96 20.07 -4.85
C VAL A 34 3.28 21.15 -5.70
N LYS A 35 3.28 22.39 -5.17
CA LYS A 35 2.66 23.55 -5.81
C LYS A 35 3.27 23.80 -7.21
N ASP A 36 2.43 24.20 -8.15
CA ASP A 36 2.80 24.63 -9.51
C ASP A 36 3.54 23.55 -10.33
N ARG A 37 3.43 22.28 -9.93
CA ARG A 37 3.96 21.12 -10.63
C ARG A 37 3.21 20.89 -11.95
N ARG A 38 3.95 20.61 -13.03
CA ARG A 38 3.37 20.42 -14.36
C ARG A 38 2.68 19.04 -14.47
N PRO A 39 1.61 18.92 -15.27
CA PRO A 39 0.96 17.63 -15.51
C PRO A 39 1.91 16.52 -15.96
N SER A 40 2.92 16.81 -16.79
CA SER A 40 3.93 15.85 -17.25
C SER A 40 4.77 15.28 -16.10
N GLU A 41 5.16 16.12 -15.14
CA GLU A 41 5.89 15.71 -13.94
C GLU A 41 5.02 14.82 -13.04
N VAL A 42 3.73 15.17 -12.86
CA VAL A 42 2.78 14.33 -12.12
C VAL A 42 2.60 12.98 -12.82
N ALA A 43 2.41 12.97 -14.14
CA ALA A 43 2.28 11.76 -14.93
C ALA A 43 3.52 10.87 -14.82
N ALA A 44 4.73 11.45 -14.81
CA ALA A 44 5.97 10.70 -14.62
C ALA A 44 6.05 10.04 -13.23
N LEU A 45 5.68 10.75 -12.17
CA LEU A 45 5.65 10.21 -10.80
C LEU A 45 4.66 9.04 -10.67
N TYR A 46 3.45 9.21 -11.17
CA TYR A 46 2.44 8.14 -11.18
C TYR A 46 2.83 6.99 -12.10
N GLY A 47 3.55 7.28 -13.19
CA GLY A 47 4.17 6.29 -14.05
C GLY A 47 5.23 5.45 -13.33
N LEU A 48 5.88 5.97 -12.29
CA LEU A 48 6.83 5.21 -11.46
C LEU A 48 6.11 4.34 -10.42
N ILE A 49 4.93 4.75 -9.91
CA ILE A 49 4.12 3.97 -8.96
C ILE A 49 3.75 2.60 -9.54
N ARG A 50 3.64 2.45 -10.88
CA ARG A 50 3.35 1.15 -11.52
C ARG A 50 4.33 0.03 -11.13
N PHE A 51 5.56 0.36 -10.73
CA PHE A 51 6.55 -0.61 -10.26
C PHE A 51 6.36 -0.99 -8.79
N ALA A 52 5.74 -0.12 -7.99
CA ALA A 52 5.36 -0.44 -6.61
C ALA A 52 4.16 -1.39 -6.55
N VAL A 53 3.21 -1.27 -7.48
CA VAL A 53 1.99 -2.10 -7.53
C VAL A 53 2.25 -3.61 -7.47
N PRO A 54 3.11 -4.21 -8.33
CA PRO A 54 3.37 -5.65 -8.26
C PRO A 54 4.08 -6.05 -6.96
N LEU A 55 4.93 -5.19 -6.39
CA LEU A 55 5.55 -5.41 -5.08
C LEU A 55 4.49 -5.45 -3.97
N ILE A 56 3.56 -4.50 -3.96
CA ILE A 56 2.45 -4.46 -2.99
C ILE A 56 1.59 -5.72 -3.14
N GLY A 57 1.23 -6.09 -4.37
CA GLY A 57 0.43 -7.29 -4.63
C GLY A 57 1.12 -8.58 -4.18
N ALA A 58 2.40 -8.74 -4.50
CA ALA A 58 3.19 -9.88 -4.05
C ALA A 58 3.35 -9.89 -2.52
N GLY A 59 3.58 -8.73 -1.91
CA GLY A 59 3.67 -8.56 -0.47
C GLY A 59 2.39 -8.96 0.25
N LEU A 60 1.23 -8.48 -0.21
CA LEU A 60 -0.09 -8.85 0.35
C LEU A 60 -0.30 -10.36 0.35
N LEU A 61 0.00 -11.02 -0.77
CA LEU A 61 -0.17 -12.46 -0.92
C LEU A 61 0.82 -13.26 -0.06
N LEU A 62 2.11 -12.92 -0.12
CA LEU A 62 3.14 -13.61 0.65
C LEU A 62 2.92 -13.44 2.15
N THR A 63 2.63 -12.23 2.63
CA THR A 63 2.40 -11.99 4.06
C THR A 63 1.18 -12.75 4.56
N LEU A 64 0.06 -12.74 3.82
CA LEU A 64 -1.14 -13.43 4.27
C LEU A 64 -0.99 -14.95 4.23
N VAL A 65 -0.64 -15.51 3.06
CA VAL A 65 -0.63 -16.97 2.85
C VAL A 65 0.44 -17.62 3.73
N ILE A 66 1.67 -17.08 3.72
CA ILE A 66 2.76 -17.64 4.52
C ILE A 66 2.56 -17.35 6.01
N GLY A 67 1.93 -16.22 6.36
CA GLY A 67 1.58 -15.89 7.75
C GLY A 67 0.59 -16.89 8.35
N LEU A 68 -0.48 -17.22 7.62
CA LEU A 68 -1.45 -18.23 8.05
C LEU A 68 -0.85 -19.63 8.13
N TRP A 69 0.13 -19.94 7.27
CA TRP A 69 0.88 -21.19 7.35
C TRP A 69 1.80 -21.22 8.58
N LEU A 70 2.45 -20.11 8.93
CA LEU A 70 3.23 -19.99 10.17
C LEU A 70 2.36 -20.22 11.41
N VAL A 71 1.16 -19.63 11.44
CA VAL A 71 0.20 -19.84 12.53
C VAL A 71 -0.09 -21.33 12.72
N HIS A 72 -0.36 -22.06 11.62
CA HIS A 72 -0.55 -23.52 11.67
C HIS A 72 0.70 -24.25 12.15
N ASN A 73 1.87 -23.93 11.57
CA ASN A 73 3.11 -24.66 11.82
C ASN A 73 3.62 -24.50 13.26
N VAL A 74 3.40 -23.33 13.87
CA VAL A 74 3.79 -23.03 15.25
C VAL A 74 2.72 -23.46 16.25
N GLY A 75 1.50 -23.80 15.79
CA GLY A 75 0.40 -24.28 16.62
C GLY A 75 -0.38 -23.16 17.32
N TYR A 76 -0.29 -21.92 16.83
CA TYR A 76 -1.17 -20.84 17.30
C TYR A 76 -2.62 -21.10 16.89
N GLY A 77 -3.56 -20.81 17.78
CA GLY A 77 -4.98 -20.86 17.44
C GLY A 77 -5.38 -19.66 16.57
N TYR A 78 -6.04 -19.91 15.43
CA TYR A 78 -6.50 -18.84 14.53
C TYR A 78 -7.45 -17.81 15.18
N GLY A 79 -8.09 -18.18 16.30
CA GLY A 79 -8.97 -17.30 17.07
C GLY A 79 -8.24 -16.36 18.04
N GLN A 80 -6.91 -16.40 18.13
CA GLN A 80 -6.18 -15.45 18.96
C GLN A 80 -6.46 -14.01 18.51
N THR A 81 -6.73 -13.13 19.47
CA THR A 81 -7.20 -11.76 19.21
C THR A 81 -6.30 -10.99 18.24
N TRP A 82 -4.97 -11.14 18.37
CA TRP A 82 -4.01 -10.46 17.48
C TRP A 82 -4.02 -11.02 16.05
N ILE A 83 -4.32 -12.31 15.86
CA ILE A 83 -4.46 -12.91 14.52
C ILE A 83 -5.74 -12.41 13.86
N VAL A 84 -6.86 -12.46 14.58
CA VAL A 84 -8.17 -12.00 14.07
C VAL A 84 -8.10 -10.51 13.73
N ALA A 85 -7.57 -9.68 14.63
CA ALA A 85 -7.40 -8.25 14.39
C ALA A 85 -6.48 -7.99 13.18
N ALA A 86 -5.40 -8.75 13.01
CA ALA A 86 -4.53 -8.59 11.85
C ALA A 86 -5.23 -8.95 10.53
N ILE A 87 -6.04 -10.01 10.50
CA ILE A 87 -6.82 -10.38 9.31
C ILE A 87 -7.84 -9.30 8.97
N VAL A 88 -8.56 -8.78 9.96
CA VAL A 88 -9.53 -7.69 9.76
C VAL A 88 -8.83 -6.45 9.20
N LEU A 89 -7.73 -6.03 9.81
CA LEU A 89 -6.94 -4.91 9.32
C LEU A 89 -6.38 -5.18 7.92
N TRP A 90 -5.92 -6.39 7.63
CA TRP A 90 -5.45 -6.78 6.30
C TRP A 90 -6.55 -6.63 5.24
N VAL A 91 -7.79 -7.07 5.53
CA VAL A 91 -8.94 -6.92 4.62
C VAL A 91 -9.29 -5.45 4.42
N VAL A 92 -9.39 -4.68 5.51
CA VAL A 92 -9.71 -3.24 5.46
C VAL A 92 -8.63 -2.47 4.68
N GLY A 93 -7.35 -2.69 5.01
CA GLY A 93 -6.22 -2.06 4.33
C GLY A 93 -6.19 -2.42 2.84
N SER A 94 -6.43 -3.68 2.49
CA SER A 94 -6.50 -4.12 1.08
C SER A 94 -7.65 -3.45 0.32
N ALA A 95 -8.82 -3.32 0.95
CA ALA A 95 -9.97 -2.65 0.35
C ALA A 95 -9.70 -1.15 0.11
N LEU A 96 -9.16 -0.45 1.13
CA LEU A 96 -8.77 0.95 1.03
C LEU A 96 -7.69 1.16 -0.03
N GLY A 97 -6.66 0.31 -0.06
CA GLY A 97 -5.59 0.35 -1.06
C GLY A 97 -6.09 0.14 -2.49
N ASN A 98 -7.08 -0.73 -2.70
CA ASN A 98 -7.69 -0.91 -4.02
C ASN A 98 -8.51 0.32 -4.47
N ILE A 99 -9.21 0.98 -3.53
CA ILE A 99 -9.93 2.23 -3.81
C ILE A 99 -8.93 3.34 -4.16
N ASP A 100 -7.89 3.52 -3.34
CA ASP A 100 -6.82 4.50 -3.57
C ASP A 100 -6.09 4.25 -4.90
N GLY A 101 -5.72 3.00 -5.19
CA GLY A 101 -5.03 2.63 -6.43
C GLY A 101 -5.84 2.96 -7.70
N LYS A 102 -7.17 2.73 -7.68
CA LYS A 102 -8.06 3.14 -8.79
C LYS A 102 -8.11 4.66 -8.93
N TYR A 103 -8.25 5.38 -7.82
CA TYR A 103 -8.29 6.84 -7.82
C TYR A 103 -6.99 7.42 -8.36
N GLN A 104 -5.85 6.91 -7.90
CA GLN A 104 -4.52 7.32 -8.32
C GLN A 104 -4.28 7.06 -9.80
N ARG A 105 -4.69 5.89 -10.31
CA ARG A 105 -4.60 5.58 -11.74
C ARG A 105 -5.33 6.62 -12.59
N GLN A 106 -6.58 6.94 -12.25
CA GLN A 106 -7.36 7.96 -12.94
C GLN A 106 -6.71 9.35 -12.85
N THR A 107 -6.07 9.69 -11.72
CA THR A 107 -5.32 10.94 -11.57
C THR A 107 -4.09 10.98 -12.49
N GLY A 108 -3.36 9.87 -12.61
CA GLY A 108 -2.24 9.75 -13.55
C GLY A 108 -2.68 9.85 -15.01
N GLU A 109 -3.80 9.23 -15.37
CA GLU A 109 -4.40 9.33 -16.71
C GLU A 109 -4.84 10.78 -17.03
N LEU A 110 -5.45 11.49 -16.06
CA LEU A 110 -5.77 12.91 -16.20
C LEU A 110 -4.51 13.77 -16.39
N ALA A 111 -3.47 13.53 -15.59
CA ALA A 111 -2.20 14.24 -15.70
C ALA A 111 -1.57 14.04 -17.09
N GLN A 112 -1.60 12.81 -17.61
CA GLN A 112 -1.08 12.50 -18.94
C GLN A 112 -1.85 13.22 -20.06
N ARG A 113 -3.19 13.29 -19.94
CA ARG A 113 -4.01 14.05 -20.89
C ARG A 113 -3.65 15.54 -20.89
N LEU A 114 -3.63 16.16 -19.71
CA LEU A 114 -3.30 17.59 -19.56
C LEU A 114 -1.87 17.93 -20.01
N ALA A 115 -0.93 16.99 -19.85
CA ALA A 115 0.43 17.13 -20.38
C ALA A 115 0.45 17.22 -21.91
N THR A 116 -0.47 16.51 -22.58
CA THR A 116 -0.59 16.49 -24.04
C THR A 116 -1.31 17.74 -24.57
N GLU A 117 -2.21 18.32 -23.78
CA GLU A 117 -3.04 19.48 -24.15
C GLU A 117 -2.33 20.83 -23.94
N GLY A 118 -1.23 20.88 -23.17
CA GLY A 118 -0.43 22.11 -23.01
C GLY A 118 0.57 22.12 -21.85
N ASP A 119 0.53 21.13 -20.95
CA ASP A 119 1.48 20.95 -19.83
C ASP A 119 1.63 22.13 -18.87
N ALA A 120 0.63 23.02 -18.82
CA ALA A 120 0.57 24.08 -17.83
C ALA A 120 -0.08 23.58 -16.53
N PRO A 121 0.31 24.12 -15.34
CA PRO A 121 -0.34 23.78 -14.08
C PRO A 121 -1.86 23.93 -14.15
N SER A 122 -2.58 22.86 -13.81
CA SER A 122 -4.04 22.78 -13.92
C SER A 122 -4.72 22.84 -12.54
N PRO A 123 -5.68 23.76 -12.33
CA PRO A 123 -6.49 23.79 -11.11
C PRO A 123 -7.28 22.49 -10.89
N GLU A 124 -7.72 21.84 -11.97
CA GLU A 124 -8.45 20.56 -11.91
C GLU A 124 -7.56 19.44 -11.36
N LEU A 125 -6.36 19.28 -11.92
CA LEU A 125 -5.41 18.27 -11.46
C LEU A 125 -5.02 18.52 -10.00
N ARG A 126 -4.82 19.79 -9.63
CA ARG A 126 -4.52 20.19 -8.26
C ARG A 126 -5.66 19.88 -7.29
N ALA A 127 -6.91 20.17 -7.65
CA ALA A 127 -8.08 19.85 -6.82
C ALA A 127 -8.22 18.33 -6.61
N ARG A 128 -7.88 17.53 -7.63
CA ARG A 128 -7.89 16.08 -7.54
C ARG A 128 -6.79 15.53 -6.63
N LEU A 129 -5.57 16.07 -6.74
CA LEU A 129 -4.43 15.71 -5.87
C LEU A 129 -4.68 16.08 -4.40
N LEU A 130 -5.37 17.19 -4.16
CA LEU A 130 -5.69 17.70 -2.82
C LEU A 130 -7.05 17.22 -2.29
N ASN A 131 -7.68 16.24 -2.94
CA ASN A 131 -8.97 15.74 -2.49
C ASN A 131 -8.85 15.13 -1.08
N PRO A 132 -9.53 15.67 -0.06
CA PRO A 132 -9.32 15.28 1.32
C PRO A 132 -9.72 13.82 1.58
N LEU A 133 -10.79 13.34 0.94
CA LEU A 133 -11.26 11.98 1.09
C LEU A 133 -10.27 10.98 0.48
N ALA A 134 -9.72 11.28 -0.69
CA ALA A 134 -8.69 10.45 -1.30
C ALA A 134 -7.42 10.38 -0.44
N LEU A 135 -6.99 11.51 0.13
CA LEU A 135 -5.86 11.55 1.05
C LEU A 135 -6.12 10.72 2.31
N VAL A 136 -7.28 10.87 2.93
CA VAL A 136 -7.67 10.07 4.10
C VAL A 136 -7.65 8.58 3.77
N ILE A 137 -8.20 8.15 2.63
CA ILE A 137 -8.18 6.74 2.21
C ILE A 137 -6.75 6.23 2.02
N SER A 138 -5.89 7.01 1.35
CA SER A 138 -4.49 6.64 1.10
C SER A 138 -3.69 6.50 2.41
N TYR A 139 -3.78 7.48 3.31
CA TYR A 139 -3.14 7.40 4.62
C TYR A 139 -3.73 6.30 5.51
N ALA A 140 -5.05 6.12 5.52
CA ALA A 140 -5.69 5.06 6.28
C ALA A 140 -5.24 3.68 5.80
N SER A 141 -5.14 3.47 4.48
CA SER A 141 -4.60 2.24 3.88
C SER A 141 -3.18 1.97 4.39
N GLY A 142 -2.28 2.96 4.27
CA GLY A 142 -0.89 2.83 4.70
C GLY A 142 -0.77 2.59 6.21
N LEU A 143 -1.46 3.37 7.04
CA LEU A 143 -1.48 3.21 8.49
C LEU A 143 -1.99 1.84 8.91
N THR A 144 -2.99 1.30 8.21
CA THR A 144 -3.51 -0.04 8.47
C THR A 144 -2.43 -1.11 8.23
N ALA A 145 -1.63 -0.99 7.16
CA ALA A 145 -0.52 -1.92 6.91
C ALA A 145 0.56 -1.84 8.01
N PHE A 146 0.89 -0.64 8.49
CA PHE A 146 1.81 -0.48 9.64
C PHE A 146 1.22 -1.00 10.95
N ALA A 147 -0.08 -0.86 11.17
CA ALA A 147 -0.76 -1.43 12.32
C ALA A 147 -0.70 -2.96 12.32
N VAL A 148 -0.91 -3.60 11.17
CA VAL A 148 -0.72 -5.06 11.00
C VAL A 148 0.72 -5.46 11.35
N LEU A 149 1.72 -4.73 10.84
CA LEU A 149 3.12 -5.00 11.14
C LEU A 149 3.40 -4.91 12.64
N GLY A 150 2.95 -3.84 13.31
CA GLY A 150 3.12 -3.67 14.75
C GLY A 150 2.46 -4.80 15.55
N LEU A 151 1.26 -5.20 15.16
CA LEU A 151 0.51 -6.29 15.79
C LEU A 151 1.23 -7.64 15.64
N MET A 152 1.84 -7.91 14.48
CA MET A 152 2.60 -9.13 14.19
C MET A 152 3.95 -9.19 14.93
N ILE A 153 4.52 -8.04 15.27
CA ILE A 153 5.76 -7.96 16.06
C ILE A 153 5.44 -8.16 17.54
N TRP A 154 4.48 -7.42 18.08
CA TRP A 154 4.15 -7.45 19.51
C TRP A 154 3.39 -8.71 19.92
N LYS A 155 2.43 -9.19 19.10
CA LYS A 155 1.57 -10.36 19.36
C LYS A 155 0.98 -10.36 20.78
N PRO A 156 0.15 -9.36 21.13
CA PRO A 156 -0.37 -9.23 22.49
C PRO A 156 -1.14 -10.49 22.92
N GLY A 157 -0.77 -11.06 24.06
CA GLY A 157 -1.41 -12.25 24.63
C GLY A 157 -0.96 -13.58 24.04
N ALA A 158 0.11 -13.60 23.23
CA ALA A 158 0.82 -14.81 22.80
C ALA A 158 1.93 -15.22 23.79
#